data_AF-A0A7C6NPU0-F1
#
_entry.id   AF-A0A7C6NPU0-F1
#
_cell.length_a   1.000
_cell.length_b   1.000
_cell.length_c   1.000
_cell.angle_alpha   90.00
_cell.angle_beta   90.00
_cell.angle_gamma   90.00
#
_symmetry.space_group_name_H-M   'P 1'
#
loop_
_entity.id
_entity.type
_entity.pdbx_description
1 polymer ?
#
loop_
_entity_poly.entity_id
_entity_poly.type
_entity_poly.pdbx_seq_one_letter_code
_entity_poly.pdbx_strand_id
1 'polypeptide(L)'
;MRDFKNRAFTYSLLIALIAFFVTLTPQLAQAHLPQQDVGPGIAPTPDRSDALAKGWFFYRDECGNCKHVLETIIYPMLEEYPWQIDWQFYNIDDNFSAWKQIEKHFTFDHSQGLPVSILGDTILVGVNQHETQLKTLIQGAITGTHLDFPVIPGLDPTELISSDPRQSESDNPELCSEENIGACAFDPPIYMAYFFTAGCDNCGFAEIEIAQLSKKFNLEIEKFNHAETAALALWMAEHANIDPNFGAPAVFIGDHAWIGNAEIKLETMEPALEAMRHEGSPRFWNDYNPSEGQSKLIEKFKGLGKLGLLLAGLIDGLNPCAFATIIFFVSYLTISNRKGREILITGGMFTLGVFLAYFFVGIGFYKVLEKLTAVVKPIGLIINIITAVLCLAFAYLSIKDFFKARAGDTADMALNLPEGIRKRINKTIREGSRVTRYYWGAFVTGLLISLLEFACTGQMYLPMITSMISMDSMRGQGILWLGLYNLMFIIPLVVVFVLAYFGTTSKQLTAFFKKHAAAVKLGLALIYIALAIFLIVDILQRFGIA
;
A
#
# COMPACT_ATOMS: atom_id res chain seq x y z
N MET A 1 -4.81 25.38 47.96
CA MET A 1 -4.77 23.92 48.15
C MET A 1 -5.42 23.09 47.03
N ARG A 2 -5.90 23.69 45.92
CA ARG A 2 -6.58 22.96 44.83
C ARG A 2 -5.65 22.56 43.67
N ASP A 3 -4.51 23.24 43.49
CA ASP A 3 -3.52 22.92 42.44
C ASP A 3 -2.57 21.76 42.78
N PHE A 4 -2.42 21.40 44.06
CA PHE A 4 -1.53 20.30 44.45
C PHE A 4 -2.15 18.92 44.17
N LYS A 5 -3.50 18.83 44.18
CA LYS A 5 -4.23 17.57 43.95
C LYS A 5 -4.21 17.13 42.48
N ASN A 6 -4.21 18.06 41.53
CA ASN A 6 -4.16 17.73 40.09
C ASN A 6 -2.78 17.25 39.65
N ARG A 7 -1.70 17.76 40.26
CA ARG A 7 -0.33 17.30 39.97
C ARG A 7 -0.06 15.90 40.51
N ALA A 8 -0.59 15.57 41.69
CA ALA A 8 -0.48 14.23 42.27
C ALA A 8 -1.16 13.16 41.40
N PHE A 9 -2.32 13.48 40.80
CA PHE A 9 -3.01 12.56 39.89
C PHE A 9 -2.23 12.33 38.59
N THR A 10 -1.66 13.38 38.00
CA THR A 10 -0.84 13.25 36.78
C THR A 10 0.46 12.49 37.03
N TYR A 11 1.12 12.67 38.18
CA TYR A 11 2.31 11.89 38.51
C TYR A 11 1.97 10.43 38.83
N SER A 12 0.84 10.16 39.50
CA SER A 12 0.39 8.79 39.74
C SER A 12 0.00 8.06 38.45
N LEU A 13 -0.58 8.77 37.48
CA LEU A 13 -0.90 8.21 36.15
C LEU A 13 0.38 7.96 35.33
N LEU A 14 1.37 8.85 35.42
CA LEU A 14 2.66 8.69 34.75
C LEU A 14 3.45 7.51 35.33
N ILE A 15 3.47 7.36 36.67
CA ILE A 15 4.13 6.23 37.35
C ILE A 15 3.40 4.91 37.04
N ALA A 16 2.07 4.91 36.96
CA ALA A 16 1.30 3.74 36.56
C ALA A 16 1.54 3.35 35.09
N LEU A 17 1.69 4.33 34.19
CA LEU A 17 2.03 4.10 32.77
C LEU A 17 3.46 3.58 32.58
N ILE A 18 4.42 4.09 33.37
CA ILE A 18 5.80 3.59 33.37
C ILE A 18 5.85 2.16 33.94
N ALA A 19 5.13 1.88 35.02
CA ALA A 19 5.03 0.53 35.58
C ALA A 19 4.38 -0.47 34.60
N PHE A 20 3.36 -0.04 33.86
CA PHE A 20 2.70 -0.85 32.83
C PHE A 20 3.64 -1.18 31.64
N PHE A 21 4.48 -0.23 31.23
CA PHE A 21 5.47 -0.45 30.17
C PHE A 21 6.67 -1.30 30.63
N VAL A 22 7.05 -1.24 31.91
CA VAL A 22 8.12 -2.08 32.46
C VAL A 22 7.65 -3.54 32.66
N THR A 23 6.35 -3.80 32.81
CA THR A 23 5.79 -5.17 32.86
C THR A 23 5.55 -5.81 31.49
N LEU A 24 5.75 -5.07 30.40
CA LEU A 24 5.54 -5.54 29.02
C LEU A 24 6.83 -5.87 28.27
N THR A 25 7.98 -5.86 28.95
CA THR A 25 9.21 -6.42 28.39
C THR A 25 9.17 -7.95 28.51
N PRO A 26 9.35 -8.70 27.42
CA PRO A 26 9.51 -10.15 27.52
C PRO A 26 10.85 -10.42 28.20
N GLN A 27 10.82 -10.99 29.41
CA GLN A 27 11.98 -11.68 29.95
C GLN A 27 12.29 -12.84 29.01
N LEU A 28 13.36 -12.70 28.22
CA LEU A 28 14.03 -13.83 27.58
C LEU A 28 14.61 -14.71 28.70
N ALA A 29 13.81 -15.66 29.18
CA ALA A 29 14.29 -16.79 29.93
C ALA A 29 14.89 -17.78 28.92
N GLN A 30 16.21 -17.78 28.77
CA GLN A 30 16.93 -18.87 28.11
C GLN A 30 16.76 -20.14 28.95
N ALA A 31 15.87 -21.02 28.51
CA ALA A 31 15.86 -22.40 28.95
C ALA A 31 17.01 -23.13 28.25
N HIS A 32 18.08 -23.42 29.00
CA HIS A 32 19.07 -24.41 28.60
C HIS A 32 18.39 -25.79 28.57
N LEU A 33 18.16 -26.32 27.38
CA LEU A 33 17.90 -27.76 27.18
C LEU A 33 19.26 -28.48 27.15
N PRO A 34 19.43 -29.61 27.87
CA PRO A 34 20.66 -30.37 27.80
C PRO A 34 20.78 -31.03 26.42
N GLN A 35 21.87 -30.71 25.70
CA GLN A 35 22.28 -31.42 24.49
C GLN A 35 22.48 -32.90 24.80
N GLN A 36 21.84 -33.75 24.02
CA GLN A 36 22.01 -35.18 24.04
C GLN A 36 22.90 -35.56 22.86
N ASP A 37 24.20 -35.74 23.14
CA ASP A 37 25.18 -36.23 22.17
C ASP A 37 24.86 -37.69 21.80
N VAL A 38 24.35 -37.90 20.59
CA VAL A 38 24.39 -39.23 19.97
C VAL A 38 24.66 -39.08 18.47
N GLY A 39 25.95 -39.04 18.12
CA GLY A 39 26.45 -39.22 16.76
C GLY A 39 27.91 -39.69 16.83
N PRO A 40 28.37 -40.60 15.94
CA PRO A 40 29.72 -41.14 16.03
C PRO A 40 30.75 -40.02 15.81
N GLY A 41 31.67 -39.90 16.77
CA GLY A 41 32.62 -38.78 16.87
C GLY A 41 33.45 -38.59 15.60
N ILE A 42 33.30 -37.42 15.01
CA ILE A 42 34.31 -36.84 14.11
C ILE A 42 35.55 -36.62 14.97
N ALA A 43 36.71 -37.05 14.48
CA ALA A 43 37.98 -36.84 15.18
C ALA A 43 38.15 -35.35 15.54
N PRO A 44 38.60 -35.01 16.75
CA PRO A 44 38.76 -33.61 17.15
C PRO A 44 39.70 -32.91 16.18
N THR A 45 39.21 -31.81 15.59
CA THR A 45 40.02 -30.84 14.86
C THR A 45 41.22 -30.47 15.75
N PRO A 46 42.45 -30.45 15.24
CA PRO A 46 43.61 -30.09 16.05
C PRO A 46 43.39 -28.71 16.69
N ASP A 47 43.68 -28.55 17.98
CA ASP A 47 43.58 -27.25 18.67
C ASP A 47 44.54 -26.26 18.00
N ARG A 48 43.96 -25.28 17.28
CA ARG A 48 44.66 -24.24 16.51
C ARG A 48 44.40 -22.84 17.06
N SER A 49 44.02 -22.75 18.33
CA SER A 49 43.74 -21.48 19.02
C SER A 49 44.89 -20.47 18.93
N ASP A 50 46.14 -20.96 18.87
CA ASP A 50 47.39 -20.17 18.76
C ASP A 50 47.79 -19.80 17.31
N ALA A 51 46.97 -20.10 16.30
CA ALA A 51 47.28 -19.75 14.91
C ALA A 51 47.44 -18.23 14.73
N LEU A 52 48.43 -17.82 13.95
CA LEU A 52 48.80 -16.43 13.70
C LEU A 52 47.97 -15.78 12.59
N ALA A 53 47.41 -16.59 11.71
CA ALA A 53 46.53 -16.16 10.64
C ALA A 53 45.27 -17.04 10.61
N LYS A 54 44.13 -16.45 10.97
CA LYS A 54 42.82 -17.10 11.01
C LYS A 54 41.93 -16.51 9.93
N GLY A 55 41.23 -17.36 9.19
CA GLY A 55 40.41 -16.95 8.07
C GLY A 55 39.21 -17.85 7.82
N TRP A 56 38.18 -17.29 7.20
CA TRP A 56 37.00 -18.01 6.74
C TRP A 56 37.01 -18.13 5.24
N PHE A 57 36.79 -19.34 4.72
CA PHE A 57 36.67 -19.62 3.30
C PHE A 57 35.25 -20.08 2.98
N PHE A 58 34.56 -19.33 2.14
CA PHE A 58 33.20 -19.60 1.71
C PHE A 58 33.19 -20.17 0.29
N TYR A 59 32.51 -21.29 0.14
CA TYR A 59 32.42 -22.04 -1.11
C TYR A 59 31.01 -22.58 -1.34
N ARG A 60 30.78 -23.15 -2.51
CA ARG A 60 29.62 -24.00 -2.80
C ARG A 60 30.09 -25.31 -3.41
N ASP A 61 29.22 -26.31 -3.34
CA ASP A 61 29.41 -27.53 -4.13
C ASP A 61 29.42 -27.18 -5.63
N GLU A 62 30.13 -27.98 -6.42
CA GLU A 62 30.25 -27.81 -7.88
C GLU A 62 30.95 -26.49 -8.33
N CYS A 63 31.63 -25.78 -7.43
CA CYS A 63 32.37 -24.55 -7.74
C CYS A 63 33.80 -24.81 -8.24
N GLY A 64 34.05 -24.70 -9.55
CA GLY A 64 35.38 -24.98 -10.14
C GLY A 64 36.46 -24.01 -9.69
N ASN A 65 36.12 -22.73 -9.52
CA ASN A 65 37.02 -21.72 -8.96
C ASN A 65 37.39 -21.99 -7.51
N CYS A 66 36.43 -22.45 -6.71
CA CYS A 66 36.66 -22.78 -5.31
C CYS A 66 37.67 -23.92 -5.24
N LYS A 67 37.48 -24.97 -6.06
CA LYS A 67 38.43 -26.08 -6.17
C LYS A 67 39.82 -25.60 -6.62
N HIS A 68 39.90 -24.76 -7.65
CA HIS A 68 41.18 -24.21 -8.12
C HIS A 68 41.92 -23.46 -7.02
N VAL A 69 41.26 -22.53 -6.31
CA VAL A 69 41.88 -21.76 -5.22
C VAL A 69 42.28 -22.67 -4.04
N LEU A 70 41.44 -23.64 -3.71
CA LEU A 70 41.74 -24.61 -2.66
C LEU A 70 42.99 -25.43 -2.98
N GLU A 71 43.05 -26.02 -4.18
CA GLU A 71 44.14 -26.91 -4.60
C GLU A 71 45.45 -26.18 -4.93
N THR A 72 45.38 -24.98 -5.50
CA THR A 72 46.59 -24.25 -5.97
C THR A 72 47.14 -23.26 -4.96
N ILE A 73 46.33 -22.80 -3.99
CA ILE A 73 46.72 -21.76 -3.04
C ILE A 73 46.56 -22.25 -1.59
N ILE A 74 45.33 -22.57 -1.17
CA ILE A 74 45.04 -22.77 0.26
C ILE A 74 45.67 -24.05 0.82
N TYR A 75 45.50 -25.20 0.14
CA TYR A 75 46.10 -26.46 0.61
C TYR A 75 47.63 -26.43 0.61
N PRO A 76 48.32 -25.95 -0.46
CA PRO A 76 49.76 -25.78 -0.43
C PRO A 76 50.23 -24.86 0.72
N MET A 77 49.49 -23.80 1.03
CA MET A 77 49.84 -22.89 2.13
C MET A 77 49.65 -23.52 3.52
N LEU A 78 48.61 -24.35 3.69
CA LEU A 78 48.40 -25.12 4.91
C LEU A 78 49.54 -26.14 5.14
N GLU A 79 50.15 -26.65 4.08
CA GLU A 79 51.34 -27.51 4.14
C GLU A 79 52.64 -26.73 4.41
N GLU A 80 52.79 -25.53 3.83
CA GLU A 80 53.99 -24.68 3.99
C GLU A 80 54.08 -24.06 5.41
N TYR A 81 52.94 -23.67 5.99
CA TYR A 81 52.85 -23.03 7.31
C TYR A 81 51.97 -23.82 8.29
N PRO A 82 52.35 -25.07 8.62
CA PRO A 82 51.55 -25.90 9.49
C PRO A 82 51.49 -25.26 10.89
N TRP A 83 50.31 -25.28 11.52
CA TRP A 83 50.03 -24.73 12.86
C TRP A 83 50.04 -23.20 12.99
N GLN A 84 50.42 -22.47 11.94
CA GLN A 84 50.41 -20.99 11.95
C GLN A 84 49.15 -20.42 11.29
N ILE A 85 48.43 -21.23 10.53
CA ILE A 85 47.22 -20.85 9.80
C ILE A 85 46.04 -21.69 10.28
N ASP A 86 44.92 -21.04 10.58
CA ASP A 86 43.64 -21.68 10.86
C ASP A 86 42.58 -21.23 9.85
N TRP A 87 42.18 -22.14 8.98
CA TRP A 87 41.11 -21.93 8.00
C TRP A 87 39.87 -22.68 8.43
N GLN A 88 38.75 -21.95 8.51
CA GLN A 88 37.43 -22.54 8.62
C GLN A 88 36.74 -22.48 7.26
N PHE A 89 36.15 -23.60 6.86
CA PHE A 89 35.51 -23.74 5.55
C PHE A 89 34.00 -23.81 5.74
N TYR A 90 33.27 -22.99 5.01
CA TYR A 90 31.82 -22.90 5.12
C TYR A 90 31.18 -23.02 3.75
N ASN A 91 30.34 -24.05 3.57
CA ASN A 91 29.47 -24.13 2.41
C ASN A 91 28.37 -23.05 2.55
N ILE A 92 28.20 -22.21 1.53
CA ILE A 92 27.25 -21.09 1.53
C ILE A 92 25.81 -21.59 1.58
N ASP A 93 25.49 -22.71 0.94
CA ASP A 93 24.13 -23.27 0.94
C ASP A 93 23.73 -23.74 2.34
N ASP A 94 24.65 -24.37 3.07
CA ASP A 94 24.44 -24.80 4.47
C ASP A 94 24.39 -23.61 5.45
N ASN A 95 25.00 -22.49 5.09
CA ASN A 95 25.18 -21.31 5.93
C ASN A 95 24.48 -20.05 5.36
N PHE A 96 23.45 -20.21 4.55
CA PHE A 96 22.88 -19.13 3.73
C PHE A 96 22.37 -17.93 4.53
N SER A 97 21.75 -18.17 5.69
CA SER A 97 21.30 -17.09 6.58
C SER A 97 22.44 -16.25 7.15
N ALA A 98 23.58 -16.90 7.45
CA ALA A 98 24.78 -16.21 7.87
C ALA A 98 25.40 -15.45 6.70
N TRP A 99 25.48 -16.09 5.52
CA TRP A 99 25.98 -15.48 4.28
C TRP A 99 25.30 -14.16 3.96
N LYS A 100 23.96 -14.10 4.08
CA LYS A 100 23.18 -12.85 3.88
C LYS A 100 23.60 -11.71 4.81
N GLN A 101 23.99 -12.01 6.05
CA GLN A 101 24.47 -11.00 6.99
C GLN A 101 25.86 -10.50 6.61
N ILE A 102 26.72 -11.40 6.10
CA ILE A 102 28.05 -11.08 5.59
C ILE A 102 27.96 -10.16 4.37
N GLU A 103 27.09 -10.48 3.40
CA GLU A 103 26.83 -9.64 2.22
C GLU A 103 26.34 -8.23 2.59
N LYS A 104 25.58 -8.10 3.68
CA LYS A 104 25.11 -6.80 4.16
C LYS A 104 26.22 -6.00 4.85
N HIS A 105 27.18 -6.68 5.48
CA HIS A 105 28.27 -6.03 6.20
C HIS A 105 29.41 -5.60 5.27
N PHE A 106 29.80 -6.47 4.34
CA PHE A 106 30.84 -6.20 3.36
C PHE A 106 30.23 -5.89 1.99
N THR A 107 30.48 -4.70 1.45
CA THR A 107 30.10 -4.39 0.07
C THR A 107 31.17 -4.88 -0.89
N PHE A 108 30.88 -5.90 -1.69
CA PHE A 108 31.82 -6.43 -2.68
C PHE A 108 31.13 -6.66 -4.04
N ASP A 109 31.96 -6.70 -5.08
CA ASP A 109 31.52 -6.86 -6.46
C ASP A 109 31.11 -8.32 -6.72
N HIS A 110 29.80 -8.55 -6.76
CA HIS A 110 29.22 -9.87 -7.03
C HIS A 110 29.56 -10.42 -8.42
N SER A 111 30.09 -9.61 -9.34
CA SER A 111 30.54 -10.08 -10.65
C SER A 111 31.85 -10.87 -10.61
N GLN A 112 32.64 -10.78 -9.53
CA GLN A 112 33.89 -11.52 -9.38
C GLN A 112 33.70 -12.93 -8.80
N GLY A 113 32.55 -13.19 -8.19
CA GLY A 113 32.09 -14.52 -7.87
C GLY A 113 32.79 -15.26 -6.73
N LEU A 114 32.54 -16.57 -6.68
CA LEU A 114 33.15 -17.50 -5.71
C LEU A 114 34.57 -17.93 -6.13
N PRO A 115 35.44 -18.30 -5.17
CA PRO A 115 35.20 -18.33 -3.72
C PRO A 115 35.34 -16.96 -3.05
N VAL A 116 34.93 -16.88 -1.78
CA VAL A 116 35.14 -15.70 -0.92
C VAL A 116 35.95 -16.08 0.31
N SER A 117 37.02 -15.33 0.60
CA SER A 117 37.78 -15.44 1.85
C SER A 117 37.67 -14.19 2.68
N ILE A 118 37.55 -14.34 4.00
CA ILE A 118 37.58 -13.21 4.94
C ILE A 118 38.70 -13.44 5.95
N LEU A 119 39.62 -12.48 6.05
CA LEU A 119 40.73 -12.47 7.03
C LEU A 119 40.75 -11.11 7.74
N GLY A 120 40.48 -11.09 9.05
CA GLY A 120 40.26 -9.85 9.79
C GLY A 120 39.16 -8.99 9.13
N ASP A 121 39.51 -7.76 8.76
CA ASP A 121 38.60 -6.83 8.07
C ASP A 121 38.72 -6.88 6.53
N THR A 122 39.54 -7.78 5.98
CA THR A 122 39.79 -7.88 4.54
C THR A 122 38.97 -9.00 3.92
N ILE A 123 38.25 -8.70 2.84
CA ILE A 123 37.51 -9.67 2.03
C ILE A 123 38.18 -9.85 0.67
N LEU A 124 38.36 -11.10 0.26
CA LEU A 124 38.87 -11.49 -1.06
C LEU A 124 37.76 -12.20 -1.82
N VAL A 125 37.50 -11.76 -3.05
CA VAL A 125 36.42 -12.28 -3.90
C VAL A 125 36.98 -12.77 -5.23
N GLY A 126 36.65 -14.00 -5.61
CA GLY A 126 37.06 -14.61 -6.87
C GLY A 126 38.54 -14.96 -6.98
N VAL A 127 38.91 -15.70 -8.02
CA VAL A 127 40.26 -16.30 -8.18
C VAL A 127 41.38 -15.25 -8.18
N ASN A 128 41.21 -14.16 -8.93
CA ASN A 128 42.27 -13.16 -9.14
C ASN A 128 42.73 -12.51 -7.83
N GLN A 129 41.79 -12.16 -6.94
CA GLN A 129 42.15 -11.57 -5.64
C GLN A 129 42.89 -12.58 -4.74
N HIS A 130 42.46 -13.85 -4.77
CA HIS A 130 43.14 -14.91 -4.02
C HIS A 130 44.58 -15.14 -4.54
N GLU A 131 44.78 -15.17 -5.86
CA GLU A 131 46.11 -15.35 -6.47
C GLU A 131 47.06 -14.18 -6.17
N THR A 132 46.55 -12.94 -6.20
CA THR A 132 47.39 -11.74 -6.09
C THR A 132 47.63 -11.27 -4.66
N GLN A 133 46.68 -11.50 -3.74
CA GLN A 133 46.71 -10.87 -2.41
C GLN A 133 46.86 -11.87 -1.25
N LEU A 134 46.30 -13.08 -1.37
CA LEU A 134 46.17 -13.98 -0.22
C LEU A 134 47.52 -14.36 0.40
N LYS A 135 48.51 -14.68 -0.44
CA LYS A 135 49.86 -15.03 0.02
C LYS A 135 50.50 -13.89 0.82
N THR A 136 50.38 -12.66 0.32
CA THR A 136 50.94 -11.47 0.98
C THR A 136 50.29 -11.20 2.34
N LEU A 137 48.96 -11.36 2.42
CA LEU A 137 48.20 -11.16 3.67
C LEU A 137 48.60 -12.16 4.74
N ILE A 138 48.69 -13.45 4.39
CA ILE A 138 49.10 -14.51 5.32
C ILE A 138 50.55 -14.31 5.79
N GLN A 139 51.47 -13.97 4.88
CA GLN A 139 52.86 -13.69 5.25
C GLN A 139 52.99 -12.46 6.18
N GLY A 140 52.19 -11.42 5.96
CA GLY A 140 52.10 -10.26 6.85
C GLY A 140 51.53 -10.59 8.23
N ALA A 141 50.52 -11.47 8.28
CA ALA A 141 49.95 -11.95 9.54
C ALA A 141 50.97 -12.74 10.36
N ILE A 142 51.67 -13.69 9.73
CA ILE A 142 52.70 -14.53 10.35
C ILE A 142 53.89 -13.71 10.87
N THR A 143 54.27 -12.64 10.16
CA THR A 143 55.45 -11.81 10.51
C THR A 143 55.17 -10.73 11.54
N GLY A 144 53.91 -10.54 11.97
CA GLY A 144 53.61 -9.74 13.16
C GLY A 144 52.30 -8.97 13.19
N THR A 145 51.47 -9.03 12.15
CA THR A 145 50.19 -8.29 12.17
C THR A 145 49.12 -9.05 12.95
N HIS A 146 49.22 -10.39 13.00
CA HIS A 146 48.26 -11.34 13.58
C HIS A 146 46.81 -11.12 13.09
N LEU A 147 46.26 -12.08 12.37
CA LEU A 147 44.88 -12.00 11.89
C LEU A 147 44.03 -12.99 12.67
N ASP A 148 43.07 -12.49 13.44
CA ASP A 148 42.02 -13.30 14.05
C ASP A 148 40.81 -13.44 13.12
N PHE A 149 39.89 -14.33 13.48
CA PHE A 149 38.64 -14.51 12.75
C PHE A 149 37.85 -13.18 12.66
N PRO A 150 37.15 -12.95 11.54
CA PRO A 150 36.37 -11.74 11.36
C PRO A 150 35.27 -11.61 12.42
N VAL A 151 35.03 -10.39 12.89
CA VAL A 151 33.96 -10.07 13.84
C VAL A 151 32.83 -9.34 13.10
N ILE A 152 31.75 -10.05 12.80
CA ILE A 152 30.62 -9.50 12.04
C ILE A 152 29.46 -9.20 13.00
N PRO A 153 29.00 -7.93 13.11
CA PRO A 153 27.92 -7.56 14.02
C PRO A 153 26.63 -8.33 13.75
N GLY A 154 26.14 -9.08 14.73
CA GLY A 154 24.89 -9.83 14.66
C GLY A 154 25.02 -11.29 14.23
N LEU A 155 26.23 -11.74 13.87
CA LEU A 155 26.51 -13.13 13.52
C LEU A 155 27.20 -13.84 14.70
N ASP A 156 26.63 -14.95 15.17
CA ASP A 156 27.29 -15.84 16.14
C ASP A 156 28.11 -16.90 15.38
N PRO A 157 29.45 -16.91 15.49
CA PRO A 157 30.30 -17.89 14.80
C PRO A 157 30.04 -19.34 15.21
N THR A 158 29.42 -19.58 16.37
CA THR A 158 29.09 -20.94 16.84
C THR A 158 27.89 -21.55 16.13
N GLU A 159 27.10 -20.73 15.43
CA GLU A 159 25.97 -21.18 14.60
C GLU A 159 26.40 -21.58 13.18
N LEU A 160 27.65 -21.31 12.79
CA LEU A 160 28.19 -21.68 11.49
C LEU A 160 28.54 -23.17 11.42
N ILE A 161 28.10 -23.83 10.36
CA ILE A 161 28.37 -25.23 10.08
C ILE A 161 29.64 -25.32 9.22
N SER A 162 30.76 -25.65 9.86
CA SER A 162 32.04 -25.89 9.18
C SER A 162 32.02 -27.22 8.45
N SER A 163 32.38 -27.22 7.16
CA SER A 163 32.39 -28.40 6.30
C SER A 163 33.66 -28.44 5.44
N ASP A 164 34.36 -29.57 5.44
CA ASP A 164 35.60 -29.74 4.65
C ASP A 164 35.25 -29.96 3.16
N PRO A 165 35.67 -29.06 2.24
CA PRO A 165 35.37 -29.17 0.82
C PRO A 165 35.86 -30.49 0.18
N ARG A 166 36.84 -31.17 0.78
CA ARG A 166 37.38 -32.45 0.29
C ARG A 166 36.42 -33.63 0.46
N GLN A 167 35.32 -33.45 1.19
CA GLN A 167 34.30 -34.47 1.44
C GLN A 167 33.12 -34.36 0.46
N SER A 168 33.10 -33.37 -0.43
CA SER A 168 32.06 -33.19 -1.45
C SER A 168 32.31 -34.10 -2.67
N GLU A 169 31.36 -34.98 -3.01
CA GLU A 169 31.44 -36.00 -4.09
C GLU A 169 31.15 -35.44 -5.51
N SER A 170 31.60 -34.23 -5.83
CA SER A 170 31.39 -33.63 -7.16
C SER A 170 32.57 -33.92 -8.11
N ASP A 171 32.37 -34.84 -9.06
CA ASP A 171 33.39 -35.32 -10.01
C ASP A 171 33.73 -34.35 -11.17
N ASN A 172 32.97 -33.26 -11.40
CA ASN A 172 33.27 -32.29 -12.46
C ASN A 172 32.61 -30.90 -12.20
N PRO A 173 33.26 -30.01 -11.43
CA PRO A 173 32.79 -28.64 -11.28
C PRO A 173 33.19 -27.78 -12.49
N GLU A 174 32.25 -27.02 -13.06
CA GLU A 174 32.53 -26.11 -14.18
C GLU A 174 33.47 -24.97 -13.75
N LEU A 175 34.49 -24.70 -14.56
CA LEU A 175 35.47 -23.64 -14.34
C LEU A 175 34.97 -22.31 -14.90
N CYS A 176 35.18 -21.22 -14.15
CA CYS A 176 34.91 -19.89 -14.65
C CYS A 176 35.83 -19.56 -15.82
N SER A 177 35.22 -19.10 -16.90
CA SER A 177 35.90 -18.59 -18.09
C SER A 177 35.11 -17.42 -18.66
N GLU A 178 35.71 -16.65 -19.57
CA GLU A 178 35.01 -15.58 -20.28
C GLU A 178 33.76 -16.07 -21.03
N GLU A 179 33.67 -17.39 -21.29
CA GLU A 179 32.54 -18.05 -21.96
C GLU A 179 31.47 -18.59 -20.97
N ASN A 180 31.80 -18.75 -19.68
CA ASN A 180 30.88 -19.27 -18.65
C ASN A 180 30.93 -18.44 -17.35
N ILE A 181 30.45 -17.19 -17.44
CA ILE A 181 30.36 -16.24 -16.32
C ILE A 181 29.31 -16.69 -15.27
N GLY A 182 28.34 -17.51 -15.68
CA GLY A 182 27.27 -18.04 -14.81
C GLY A 182 27.79 -18.94 -13.68
N ALA A 183 28.88 -19.68 -13.91
CA ALA A 183 29.56 -20.48 -12.89
C ALA A 183 30.19 -19.63 -11.75
N CYS A 184 30.23 -18.30 -11.93
CA CYS A 184 30.81 -17.36 -10.97
C CYS A 184 29.76 -16.46 -10.29
N ALA A 185 28.51 -16.39 -10.74
CA ALA A 185 27.57 -15.40 -10.23
C ALA A 185 27.02 -15.79 -8.84
N PHE A 186 26.92 -14.83 -7.92
CA PHE A 186 26.01 -14.96 -6.78
C PHE A 186 24.59 -15.12 -7.30
N ASP A 187 23.81 -16.04 -6.71
CA ASP A 187 22.41 -16.26 -7.09
C ASP A 187 21.69 -14.90 -7.16
N PRO A 188 21.27 -14.44 -8.35
CA PRO A 188 20.56 -13.18 -8.49
C PRO A 188 19.29 -13.17 -7.63
N PRO A 189 18.84 -12.00 -7.17
CA PRO A 189 17.66 -11.91 -6.32
C PRO A 189 16.42 -12.40 -7.08
N ILE A 190 15.62 -13.22 -6.40
CA ILE A 190 14.31 -13.65 -6.85
C ILE A 190 13.29 -12.76 -6.15
N TYR A 191 12.74 -11.80 -6.89
CA TYR A 191 11.71 -10.90 -6.35
C TYR A 191 10.35 -11.60 -6.25
N MET A 192 9.79 -11.59 -5.04
CA MET A 192 8.54 -12.27 -4.68
C MET A 192 7.51 -11.24 -4.19
N ALA A 193 6.33 -11.20 -4.82
CA ALA A 193 5.20 -10.41 -4.34
C ALA A 193 4.25 -11.30 -3.51
N TYR A 194 4.06 -10.97 -2.23
CA TYR A 194 3.19 -11.70 -1.31
C TYR A 194 1.94 -10.89 -0.95
N PHE A 195 0.77 -11.40 -1.33
CA PHE A 195 -0.52 -10.80 -0.97
C PHE A 195 -1.10 -11.42 0.29
N PHE A 196 -1.46 -10.57 1.26
CA PHE A 196 -2.11 -10.97 2.50
C PHE A 196 -3.40 -10.18 2.75
N THR A 197 -4.21 -10.60 3.72
CA THR A 197 -5.37 -9.84 4.20
C THR A 197 -5.25 -9.64 5.72
N ALA A 198 -5.48 -8.42 6.20
CA ALA A 198 -5.45 -8.13 7.62
C ALA A 198 -6.54 -8.91 8.38
N GLY A 199 -6.16 -9.62 9.45
CA GLY A 199 -7.07 -10.51 10.19
C GLY A 199 -7.31 -11.88 9.53
N CYS A 200 -6.45 -12.28 8.60
CA CYS A 200 -6.50 -13.61 7.99
C CYS A 200 -5.94 -14.67 8.94
N ASP A 201 -6.81 -15.46 9.56
CA ASP A 201 -6.45 -16.54 10.49
C ASP A 201 -5.52 -17.61 9.86
N ASN A 202 -5.57 -17.75 8.53
CA ASN A 202 -4.84 -18.79 7.80
C ASN A 202 -3.56 -18.29 7.10
N CYS A 203 -3.27 -16.99 7.08
CA CYS A 203 -2.13 -16.46 6.34
C CYS A 203 -0.78 -16.72 7.05
N GLY A 204 -0.79 -17.07 8.34
CA GLY A 204 0.43 -17.37 9.09
C GLY A 204 1.18 -18.62 8.58
N PHE A 205 0.47 -19.60 7.99
CA PHE A 205 1.11 -20.79 7.43
C PHE A 205 1.95 -20.47 6.21
N ALA A 206 1.42 -19.68 5.28
CA ALA A 206 2.16 -19.22 4.10
C ALA A 206 3.43 -18.44 4.51
N GLU A 207 3.36 -17.60 5.55
CA GLU A 207 4.54 -16.86 6.02
C GLU A 207 5.64 -17.77 6.59
N ILE A 208 5.28 -18.89 7.23
CA ILE A 208 6.24 -19.88 7.72
C ILE A 208 6.95 -20.57 6.56
N GLU A 209 6.20 -21.01 5.54
CA GLU A 209 6.74 -21.67 4.35
C GLU A 209 7.68 -20.71 3.57
N ILE A 210 7.24 -19.46 3.37
CA ILE A 210 8.07 -18.42 2.74
C ILE A 210 9.35 -18.16 3.55
N ALA A 211 9.27 -18.14 4.88
CA ALA A 211 10.44 -17.95 5.74
C ALA A 211 11.42 -19.13 5.69
N GLN A 212 10.96 -20.34 5.39
CA GLN A 212 11.84 -21.49 5.14
C GLN A 212 12.52 -21.38 3.77
N LEU A 213 11.77 -20.98 2.74
CA LEU A 213 12.32 -20.75 1.40
C LEU A 213 13.36 -19.62 1.38
N SER A 214 13.16 -18.55 2.15
CA SER A 214 14.13 -17.45 2.25
C SER A 214 15.46 -17.85 2.90
N LYS A 215 15.51 -19.02 3.56
CA LYS A 215 16.77 -19.58 4.08
C LYS A 215 17.53 -20.38 3.04
N LYS A 216 16.90 -20.79 1.93
CA LYS A 216 17.53 -21.58 0.86
C LYS A 216 17.82 -20.75 -0.39
N PHE A 217 17.00 -19.74 -0.66
CA PHE A 217 17.04 -18.95 -1.88
C PHE A 217 17.21 -17.46 -1.58
N ASN A 218 17.80 -16.73 -2.53
CA ASN A 218 17.95 -15.27 -2.46
C ASN A 218 16.62 -14.55 -2.74
N LEU A 219 15.66 -14.68 -1.81
CA LEU A 219 14.32 -14.13 -1.95
C LEU A 219 14.24 -12.69 -1.43
N GLU A 220 13.72 -11.80 -2.28
CA GLU A 220 13.39 -10.42 -1.94
C GLU A 220 11.87 -10.26 -1.92
N ILE A 221 11.28 -10.24 -0.72
CA ILE A 221 9.83 -10.38 -0.52
C ILE A 221 9.20 -9.00 -0.28
N GLU A 222 8.30 -8.58 -1.18
CA GLU A 222 7.44 -7.41 -1.00
C GLU A 222 6.02 -7.84 -0.61
N LYS A 223 5.48 -7.26 0.46
CA LYS A 223 4.14 -7.61 0.98
C LYS A 223 3.10 -6.59 0.54
N PHE A 224 1.96 -7.07 0.05
CA PHE A 224 0.84 -6.28 -0.42
C PHE A 224 -0.46 -6.66 0.30
N ASN A 225 -1.21 -5.68 0.81
CA ASN A 225 -2.55 -5.95 1.31
C ASN A 225 -3.51 -6.11 0.13
N HIS A 226 -4.09 -7.31 -0.03
CA HIS A 226 -4.96 -7.67 -1.15
C HIS A 226 -6.16 -6.73 -1.31
N ALA A 227 -6.76 -6.26 -0.21
CA ALA A 227 -7.91 -5.36 -0.26
C ALA A 227 -7.53 -3.95 -0.75
N GLU A 228 -6.37 -3.45 -0.34
CA GLU A 228 -5.88 -2.11 -0.68
C GLU A 228 -5.26 -2.05 -2.08
N THR A 229 -4.69 -3.16 -2.53
CA THR A 229 -3.97 -3.28 -3.80
C THR A 229 -4.71 -4.16 -4.81
N ALA A 230 -6.04 -4.23 -4.73
CA ALA A 230 -6.87 -5.08 -5.59
C ALA A 230 -6.62 -4.85 -7.10
N ALA A 231 -6.29 -3.62 -7.50
CA ALA A 231 -5.95 -3.28 -8.88
C ALA A 231 -4.66 -3.96 -9.36
N LEU A 232 -3.64 -3.98 -8.49
CA LEU A 232 -2.35 -4.62 -8.72
C LEU A 232 -2.50 -6.14 -8.72
N ALA A 233 -3.24 -6.68 -7.75
CA ALA A 233 -3.56 -8.10 -7.66
C ALA A 233 -4.21 -8.63 -8.95
N LEU A 234 -5.20 -7.90 -9.48
CA LEU A 234 -5.84 -8.23 -10.76
C LEU A 234 -4.87 -8.21 -11.93
N TRP A 235 -4.01 -7.20 -11.99
CA TRP A 235 -3.02 -7.06 -13.06
C TRP A 235 -2.00 -8.21 -13.02
N MET A 236 -1.52 -8.60 -11.83
CA MET A 236 -0.60 -9.73 -11.67
C MET A 236 -1.25 -11.07 -11.98
N ALA A 237 -2.53 -11.26 -11.63
CA ALA A 237 -3.27 -12.47 -12.00
C ALA A 237 -3.37 -12.66 -13.51
N GLU A 238 -3.62 -11.58 -14.25
CA GLU A 238 -3.62 -11.63 -15.72
C GLU A 238 -2.22 -11.93 -16.28
N HIS A 239 -1.19 -11.33 -15.71
CA HIS A 239 0.20 -11.56 -16.12
C HIS A 239 0.59 -13.03 -15.94
N ALA A 240 0.27 -13.63 -14.79
CA ALA A 240 0.49 -15.04 -14.50
C ALA A 240 -0.56 -15.98 -15.11
N ASN A 241 -1.51 -15.46 -15.89
CA ASN A 241 -2.60 -16.21 -16.53
C ASN A 241 -3.43 -17.09 -15.56
N ILE A 242 -3.72 -16.57 -14.36
CA ILE A 242 -4.56 -17.23 -13.34
C ILE A 242 -5.90 -16.52 -13.17
N ASP A 243 -6.83 -17.15 -12.43
CA ASP A 243 -8.14 -16.55 -12.16
C ASP A 243 -7.99 -15.24 -11.35
N PRO A 244 -8.48 -14.09 -11.87
CA PRO A 244 -8.49 -12.81 -11.16
C PRO A 244 -9.39 -12.75 -9.91
N ASN A 245 -10.08 -13.84 -9.56
CA ASN A 245 -10.83 -14.03 -8.33
C ASN A 245 -10.10 -14.92 -7.31
N PHE A 246 -8.78 -14.81 -7.24
CA PHE A 246 -8.01 -15.47 -6.19
C PHE A 246 -8.23 -14.80 -4.82
N GLY A 247 -8.06 -15.59 -3.76
CA GLY A 247 -8.06 -15.11 -2.38
C GLY A 247 -6.64 -15.03 -1.83
N ALA A 248 -6.43 -14.20 -0.81
CA ALA A 248 -5.19 -14.23 -0.03
C ALA A 248 -5.17 -15.46 0.91
N PRO A 249 -3.99 -16.05 1.22
CA PRO A 249 -2.66 -15.61 0.78
C PRO A 249 -2.36 -15.99 -0.68
N ALA A 250 -1.56 -15.18 -1.37
CA ALA A 250 -1.10 -15.47 -2.73
C ALA A 250 0.33 -15.00 -2.93
N VAL A 251 1.12 -15.74 -3.70
CA VAL A 251 2.51 -15.43 -4.04
C VAL A 251 2.68 -15.35 -5.55
N PHE A 252 3.38 -14.31 -6.03
CA PHE A 252 3.74 -14.15 -7.43
C PHE A 252 5.25 -13.98 -7.60
N ILE A 253 5.84 -14.70 -8.57
CA ILE A 253 7.25 -14.62 -8.95
C ILE A 253 7.34 -14.73 -10.47
N GLY A 254 7.70 -13.65 -11.14
CA GLY A 254 7.64 -13.57 -12.61
C GLY A 254 6.26 -13.96 -13.13
N ASP A 255 6.22 -14.95 -14.03
CA ASP A 255 4.99 -15.49 -14.62
C ASP A 255 4.30 -16.56 -13.76
N HIS A 256 4.87 -16.91 -12.60
CA HIS A 256 4.35 -17.97 -11.73
C HIS A 256 3.54 -17.40 -10.57
N ALA A 257 2.46 -18.11 -10.21
CA ALA A 257 1.62 -17.77 -9.07
C ALA A 257 1.26 -19.02 -8.26
N TRP A 258 1.23 -18.88 -6.93
CA TRP A 258 0.77 -19.90 -5.99
C TRP A 258 -0.31 -19.29 -5.10
N ILE A 259 -1.50 -19.89 -5.12
CA ILE A 259 -2.69 -19.35 -4.48
C ILE A 259 -3.11 -20.21 -3.29
N GLY A 260 -3.21 -19.57 -2.13
CA GLY A 260 -3.61 -20.19 -0.87
C GLY A 260 -2.57 -21.12 -0.28
N ASN A 261 -2.83 -21.57 0.94
CA ASN A 261 -1.91 -22.43 1.70
C ASN A 261 -1.71 -23.84 1.11
N ALA A 262 -2.56 -24.24 0.17
CA ALA A 262 -2.41 -25.54 -0.49
C ALA A 262 -1.23 -25.52 -1.48
N GLU A 263 -1.03 -24.39 -2.15
CA GLU A 263 -0.01 -24.19 -3.18
C GLU A 263 1.22 -23.47 -2.65
N ILE A 264 1.09 -22.61 -1.63
CA ILE A 264 2.22 -21.95 -0.98
C ILE A 264 2.83 -22.91 0.04
N LYS A 265 3.70 -23.79 -0.43
CA LYS A 265 4.46 -24.77 0.37
C LYS A 265 5.87 -24.91 -0.17
N LEU A 266 6.78 -25.33 0.70
CA LEU A 266 8.16 -25.64 0.33
C LEU A 266 8.22 -26.61 -0.87
N GLU A 267 7.51 -27.74 -0.80
CA GLU A 267 7.54 -28.81 -1.80
C GLU A 267 7.07 -28.37 -3.20
N THR A 268 6.13 -27.43 -3.28
CA THR A 268 5.53 -26.97 -4.54
C THR A 268 6.29 -25.81 -5.15
N MET A 269 6.92 -24.98 -4.32
CA MET A 269 7.63 -23.78 -4.77
C MET A 269 9.12 -24.03 -5.01
N GLU A 270 9.75 -24.93 -4.25
CA GLU A 270 11.18 -25.24 -4.34
C GLU A 270 11.62 -25.62 -5.77
N PRO A 271 10.91 -26.49 -6.53
CA PRO A 271 11.31 -26.81 -7.90
C PRO A 271 11.30 -25.60 -8.86
N ALA A 272 10.36 -24.67 -8.68
CA ALA A 272 10.28 -23.48 -9.52
C ALA A 272 11.34 -22.45 -9.14
N LEU A 273 11.63 -22.32 -7.84
CA LEU A 273 12.70 -21.46 -7.34
C LEU A 273 14.09 -21.99 -7.74
N GLU A 274 14.26 -23.30 -7.76
CA GLU A 274 15.49 -23.95 -8.23
C GLU A 274 15.76 -23.65 -9.70
N ALA A 275 14.72 -23.68 -10.54
CA ALA A 275 14.83 -23.28 -11.94
C ALA A 275 15.22 -21.80 -12.13
N MET A 276 14.85 -20.93 -11.17
CA MET A 276 15.18 -19.50 -11.18
C MET A 276 16.47 -19.15 -10.42
N ARG A 277 17.17 -20.13 -9.85
CA ARG A 277 18.33 -19.90 -8.96
C ARG A 277 19.43 -19.08 -9.65
N HIS A 278 19.72 -19.39 -10.91
CA HIS A 278 20.82 -18.76 -11.66
C HIS A 278 20.41 -17.50 -12.45
N GLU A 279 19.15 -17.38 -12.87
CA GLU A 279 18.65 -16.24 -13.66
C GLU A 279 17.99 -15.17 -12.79
N GLY A 280 17.45 -15.55 -11.64
CA GLY A 280 16.71 -14.70 -10.73
C GLY A 280 15.29 -14.43 -11.25
N SER A 281 14.61 -13.47 -10.63
CA SER A 281 13.29 -13.01 -11.10
C SER A 281 13.20 -11.51 -10.92
N PRO A 282 12.79 -10.73 -11.93
CA PRO A 282 12.67 -9.28 -11.83
C PRO A 282 11.47 -8.84 -10.99
N ARG A 283 11.51 -7.61 -10.45
CA ARG A 283 10.33 -6.91 -9.89
C ARG A 283 9.38 -6.49 -11.01
N PHE A 284 8.73 -7.45 -11.66
CA PHE A 284 7.90 -7.21 -12.85
C PHE A 284 6.74 -6.23 -12.58
N TRP A 285 6.31 -6.09 -11.31
CA TRP A 285 5.30 -5.11 -10.92
C TRP A 285 5.75 -3.65 -10.96
N ASN A 286 7.03 -3.36 -11.20
CA ASN A 286 7.46 -1.99 -11.50
C ASN A 286 6.88 -1.46 -12.82
N ASP A 287 6.48 -2.36 -13.72
CA ASP A 287 5.81 -2.02 -14.97
C ASP A 287 4.31 -1.72 -14.79
N TYR A 288 3.78 -1.92 -13.58
CA TYR A 288 2.38 -1.62 -13.26
C TYR A 288 2.11 -0.12 -13.28
N ASN A 289 1.17 0.29 -14.13
CA ASN A 289 0.65 1.66 -14.14
C ASN A 289 -0.65 1.77 -13.34
N PRO A 290 -0.68 2.53 -12.22
CA PRO A 290 -1.87 2.67 -11.37
C PRO A 290 -3.11 3.19 -12.11
N SER A 291 -2.93 4.00 -13.15
CA SER A 291 -4.04 4.54 -13.95
C SER A 291 -4.67 3.48 -14.88
N GLU A 292 -3.88 2.48 -15.29
CA GLU A 292 -4.34 1.36 -16.09
C GLU A 292 -5.02 0.30 -15.21
N GLY A 293 -4.46 0.00 -14.04
CA GLY A 293 -5.08 -0.94 -13.10
C GLY A 293 -6.43 -0.51 -12.53
N GLN A 294 -6.63 0.80 -12.29
CA GLN A 294 -7.97 1.32 -11.96
C GLN A 294 -8.94 1.15 -13.13
N SER A 295 -8.48 1.30 -14.37
CA SER A 295 -9.28 1.06 -15.57
C SER A 295 -9.65 -0.43 -15.74
N LYS A 296 -8.79 -1.35 -15.29
CA LYS A 296 -9.06 -2.81 -15.26
C LYS A 296 -10.01 -3.25 -14.14
N LEU A 297 -9.94 -2.63 -12.95
CA LEU A 297 -11.00 -2.77 -11.93
C LEU A 297 -12.36 -2.37 -12.51
N ILE A 298 -12.38 -1.24 -13.23
CA ILE A 298 -13.56 -0.78 -13.96
C ILE A 298 -13.98 -1.77 -15.05
N GLU A 299 -13.05 -2.49 -15.70
CA GLU A 299 -13.33 -3.59 -16.64
C GLU A 299 -13.95 -4.82 -15.98
N LYS A 300 -13.53 -5.18 -14.76
CA LYS A 300 -14.23 -6.19 -13.96
C LYS A 300 -15.66 -5.73 -13.62
N PHE A 301 -15.87 -4.44 -13.35
CA PHE A 301 -17.22 -3.84 -13.27
C PHE A 301 -17.95 -3.85 -14.64
N LYS A 302 -17.26 -3.81 -15.79
CA LYS A 302 -17.87 -4.00 -17.13
C LYS A 302 -18.42 -5.42 -17.32
N GLY A 303 -18.02 -6.41 -16.52
CA GLY A 303 -18.68 -7.72 -16.47
C GLY A 303 -20.17 -7.65 -16.13
N LEU A 304 -20.62 -6.54 -15.52
CA LEU A 304 -22.04 -6.22 -15.26
C LEU A 304 -22.74 -5.54 -16.47
N GLY A 305 -22.00 -5.27 -17.56
CA GLY A 305 -22.49 -4.67 -18.80
C GLY A 305 -23.18 -3.31 -18.59
N LYS A 306 -24.39 -3.17 -19.13
CA LYS A 306 -25.22 -1.95 -19.06
C LYS A 306 -25.65 -1.59 -17.63
N LEU A 307 -25.74 -2.60 -16.75
CA LEU A 307 -26.14 -2.41 -15.35
C LEU A 307 -25.03 -1.75 -14.53
N GLY A 308 -23.78 -2.13 -14.77
CA GLY A 308 -22.61 -1.53 -14.12
C GLY A 308 -22.51 -0.03 -14.38
N LEU A 309 -22.79 0.40 -15.62
CA LEU A 309 -22.79 1.81 -15.99
C LEU A 309 -23.89 2.62 -15.29
N LEU A 310 -25.11 2.06 -15.19
CA LEU A 310 -26.22 2.73 -14.51
C LEU A 310 -25.98 2.84 -13.00
N LEU A 311 -25.46 1.77 -12.39
CA LEU A 311 -25.11 1.76 -10.97
C LEU A 311 -23.97 2.73 -10.66
N ALA A 312 -22.95 2.80 -11.53
CA ALA A 312 -21.86 3.73 -11.37
C ALA A 312 -22.33 5.19 -11.42
N GLY A 313 -23.21 5.54 -12.36
CA GLY A 313 -23.81 6.87 -12.41
C GLY A 313 -24.61 7.20 -11.15
N LEU A 314 -25.36 6.24 -10.60
CA LEU A 314 -26.11 6.42 -9.36
C LEU A 314 -25.20 6.61 -8.14
N ILE A 315 -24.13 5.82 -8.04
CA ILE A 315 -23.12 5.92 -6.98
C ILE A 315 -22.39 7.25 -7.06
N ASP A 316 -22.04 7.69 -8.27
CA ASP A 316 -21.44 9.00 -8.51
C ASP A 316 -22.39 10.13 -8.07
N GLY A 317 -23.70 10.00 -8.28
CA GLY A 317 -24.70 10.95 -7.77
C GLY A 317 -24.84 11.02 -6.24
N LEU A 318 -24.23 10.08 -5.50
CA LEU A 318 -24.19 10.02 -4.04
C LEU A 318 -22.82 10.38 -3.46
N ASN A 319 -21.98 11.03 -4.25
CA ASN A 319 -20.66 11.45 -3.81
C ASN A 319 -20.71 12.57 -2.73
N PRO A 320 -19.62 12.77 -1.96
CA PRO A 320 -19.54 13.82 -0.94
C PRO A 320 -19.88 15.24 -1.39
N CYS A 321 -19.41 15.63 -2.58
CA CYS A 321 -19.62 16.97 -3.15
C CYS A 321 -21.07 17.12 -3.66
N ALA A 322 -21.69 16.07 -4.22
CA ALA A 322 -23.11 16.02 -4.57
C ALA A 322 -24.01 16.15 -3.34
N PHE A 323 -23.66 15.51 -2.21
CA PHE A 323 -24.38 15.70 -0.96
C PHE A 323 -24.35 17.16 -0.49
N ALA A 324 -23.20 17.83 -0.59
CA ALA A 324 -23.10 19.26 -0.29
C ALA A 324 -23.98 20.10 -1.24
N THR A 325 -23.99 19.78 -2.53
CA THR A 325 -24.87 20.40 -3.54
C THR A 325 -26.34 20.25 -3.17
N ILE A 326 -26.77 19.04 -2.79
CA ILE A 326 -28.13 18.75 -2.35
C ILE A 326 -28.51 19.60 -1.13
N ILE A 327 -27.63 19.68 -0.13
CA ILE A 327 -27.88 20.45 1.11
C ILE A 327 -27.95 21.95 0.82
N PHE A 328 -27.05 22.48 -0.01
CA PHE A 328 -27.07 23.87 -0.45
C PHE A 328 -28.39 24.17 -1.20
N PHE A 329 -28.79 23.27 -2.10
CA PHE A 329 -30.02 23.41 -2.87
C PHE A 329 -31.27 23.40 -1.98
N VAL A 330 -31.36 22.46 -1.03
CA VAL A 330 -32.46 22.42 -0.04
C VAL A 330 -32.48 23.70 0.82
N SER A 331 -31.32 24.19 1.23
CA SER A 331 -31.19 25.45 1.98
C SER A 331 -31.68 26.64 1.15
N TYR A 332 -31.28 26.70 -0.12
CA TYR A 332 -31.71 27.72 -1.07
C TYR A 332 -33.23 27.73 -1.27
N LEU A 333 -33.86 26.56 -1.46
CA LEU A 333 -35.31 26.44 -1.58
C LEU A 333 -36.03 26.89 -0.30
N THR A 334 -35.51 26.51 0.87
CA THR A 334 -36.12 26.82 2.17
C THR A 334 -36.05 28.32 2.49
N ILE A 335 -34.93 28.98 2.18
CA ILE A 335 -34.73 30.41 2.44
C ILE A 335 -35.58 31.27 1.51
N SER A 336 -35.85 30.79 0.30
CA SER A 336 -36.52 31.58 -0.73
C SER A 336 -38.03 31.75 -0.52
N ASN A 337 -38.59 31.09 0.50
CA ASN A 337 -39.99 31.19 0.95
C ASN A 337 -41.03 31.02 -0.19
N ARG A 338 -40.65 30.30 -1.25
CA ARG A 338 -41.51 30.01 -2.41
C ARG A 338 -42.34 28.77 -2.13
N LYS A 339 -43.49 28.63 -2.80
CA LYS A 339 -44.43 27.52 -2.57
C LYS A 339 -44.95 26.95 -3.88
N GLY A 340 -45.29 25.65 -3.84
CA GLY A 340 -45.96 24.98 -4.95
C GLY A 340 -45.13 24.98 -6.24
N ARG A 341 -45.72 25.43 -7.34
CA ARG A 341 -45.15 25.33 -8.69
C ARG A 341 -43.83 26.09 -8.87
N GLU A 342 -43.59 27.14 -8.09
CA GLU A 342 -42.33 27.90 -8.16
C GLU A 342 -41.13 27.10 -7.66
N ILE A 343 -41.30 26.27 -6.63
CA ILE A 343 -40.26 25.32 -6.20
C ILE A 343 -39.98 24.36 -7.35
N LEU A 344 -41.03 23.84 -7.99
CA LEU A 344 -40.90 22.84 -9.04
C LEU A 344 -40.08 23.38 -10.24
N ILE A 345 -40.39 24.60 -10.68
CA ILE A 345 -39.68 25.23 -11.80
C ILE A 345 -38.24 25.56 -11.40
N THR A 346 -38.03 26.10 -10.20
CA THR A 346 -36.68 26.48 -9.72
C THR A 346 -35.76 25.27 -9.59
N GLY A 347 -36.25 24.17 -9.00
CA GLY A 347 -35.46 22.95 -8.87
C GLY A 347 -35.28 22.21 -10.18
N GLY A 348 -36.27 22.25 -11.08
CA GLY A 348 -36.12 21.78 -12.44
C GLY A 348 -34.99 22.52 -13.18
N MET A 349 -34.96 23.85 -13.08
CA MET A 349 -33.91 24.67 -13.70
C MET A 349 -32.53 24.41 -13.08
N PHE A 350 -32.45 24.24 -11.76
CA PHE A 350 -31.20 23.87 -11.09
C PHE A 350 -30.68 22.51 -11.58
N THR A 351 -31.53 21.49 -11.55
CA THR A 351 -31.19 20.12 -11.99
C THR A 351 -30.81 20.07 -13.47
N LEU A 352 -31.51 20.86 -14.31
CA LEU A 352 -31.17 21.00 -15.73
C LEU A 352 -29.79 21.62 -15.92
N GLY A 353 -29.43 22.63 -15.12
CA GLY A 353 -28.09 23.22 -15.12
C GLY A 353 -27.01 22.20 -14.77
N VAL A 354 -27.26 21.38 -13.74
CA VAL A 354 -26.37 20.29 -13.32
C VAL A 354 -26.20 19.25 -14.43
N PHE A 355 -27.30 18.75 -15.00
CA PHE A 355 -27.29 17.77 -16.08
C PHE A 355 -26.53 18.28 -17.31
N LEU A 356 -26.82 19.50 -17.76
CA LEU A 356 -26.16 20.06 -18.95
C LEU A 356 -24.68 20.29 -18.72
N ALA A 357 -24.27 20.74 -17.52
CA ALA A 357 -22.86 20.93 -17.20
C ALA A 357 -22.08 19.61 -17.35
N TYR A 358 -22.51 18.53 -16.70
CA TYR A 358 -21.84 17.23 -16.79
C TYR A 358 -21.95 16.61 -18.19
N PHE A 359 -23.10 16.76 -18.87
CA PHE A 359 -23.29 16.25 -20.22
C PHE A 359 -22.34 16.94 -21.22
N PHE A 360 -22.20 18.27 -21.17
CA PHE A 360 -21.28 19.00 -22.04
C PHE A 360 -19.81 18.73 -21.71
N VAL A 361 -19.47 18.58 -20.42
CA VAL A 361 -18.13 18.13 -20.00
C VAL A 361 -17.83 16.73 -20.54
N GLY A 362 -18.82 15.83 -20.50
CA GLY A 362 -18.70 14.48 -21.05
C GLY A 362 -18.58 14.43 -22.58
N ILE A 363 -19.25 15.32 -23.31
CA ILE A 363 -19.18 15.40 -24.79
C ILE A 363 -17.87 16.04 -25.26
N GLY A 364 -17.48 17.16 -24.66
CA GLY A 364 -16.66 18.16 -25.34
C GLY A 364 -15.19 18.19 -24.95
N PHE A 365 -14.77 17.44 -23.92
CA PHE A 365 -13.58 17.85 -23.19
C PHE A 365 -12.45 16.83 -23.09
N TYR A 366 -12.52 15.64 -23.70
CA TYR A 366 -11.46 14.61 -23.55
C TYR A 366 -10.03 15.15 -23.84
N LYS A 367 -9.82 15.88 -24.95
CA LYS A 367 -8.50 16.46 -25.32
C LYS A 367 -8.07 17.67 -24.49
N VAL A 368 -9.02 18.39 -23.90
CA VAL A 368 -8.74 19.56 -23.04
C VAL A 368 -8.55 19.11 -21.60
N LEU A 369 -9.21 18.02 -21.20
CA LEU A 369 -9.11 17.37 -19.91
C LEU A 369 -7.76 16.71 -19.69
N GLU A 370 -7.17 16.06 -20.69
CA GLU A 370 -5.80 15.53 -20.56
C GLU A 370 -4.78 16.62 -20.20
N LYS A 371 -4.94 17.82 -20.76
CA LYS A 371 -4.13 19.01 -20.41
C LYS A 371 -4.52 19.63 -19.07
N LEU A 372 -5.79 19.57 -18.69
CA LEU A 372 -6.29 20.06 -17.41
C LEU A 372 -5.95 19.11 -16.27
N THR A 373 -5.90 17.78 -16.44
CA THR A 373 -5.68 16.80 -15.35
C THR A 373 -4.34 17.05 -14.65
N ALA A 374 -3.31 17.50 -15.37
CA ALA A 374 -2.04 17.94 -14.77
C ALA A 374 -2.19 19.17 -13.86
N VAL A 375 -3.11 20.09 -14.19
CA VAL A 375 -3.42 21.30 -13.43
C VAL A 375 -4.44 21.04 -12.31
N VAL A 376 -5.38 20.12 -12.53
CA VAL A 376 -6.50 19.82 -11.64
C VAL A 376 -6.07 18.88 -10.50
N LYS A 377 -5.05 18.04 -10.68
CA LYS A 377 -4.51 17.17 -9.61
C LYS A 377 -4.16 17.92 -8.31
N PRO A 378 -3.35 18.99 -8.32
CA PRO A 378 -3.05 19.76 -7.09
C PRO A 378 -4.27 20.54 -6.57
N ILE A 379 -5.14 21.02 -7.47
CA ILE A 379 -6.35 21.76 -7.11
C ILE A 379 -7.37 20.84 -6.42
N GLY A 380 -7.52 19.60 -6.88
CA GLY A 380 -8.40 18.59 -6.29
C GLY A 380 -8.01 18.25 -4.86
N LEU A 381 -6.71 18.16 -4.56
CA LEU A 381 -6.22 17.98 -3.19
C LEU A 381 -6.63 19.15 -2.28
N ILE A 382 -6.41 20.39 -2.75
CA ILE A 382 -6.78 21.60 -2.00
C ILE A 382 -8.30 21.63 -1.76
N ILE A 383 -9.10 21.31 -2.78
CA ILE A 383 -10.57 21.25 -2.66
C ILE A 383 -11.00 20.16 -1.67
N ASN A 384 -10.39 18.98 -1.70
CA ASN A 384 -10.69 17.90 -0.75
C ASN A 384 -10.34 18.30 0.69
N ILE A 385 -9.20 18.97 0.91
CA ILE A 385 -8.81 19.50 2.22
C ILE A 385 -9.83 20.54 2.70
N ILE A 386 -10.18 21.52 1.86
CA ILE A 386 -11.19 22.54 2.20
C ILE A 386 -12.53 21.89 2.53
N THR A 387 -12.96 20.91 1.72
CA THR A 387 -14.22 20.18 1.91
C THR A 387 -14.20 19.37 3.20
N ALA A 388 -13.10 18.69 3.53
CA ALA A 388 -12.95 17.96 4.79
C ALA A 388 -13.04 18.89 6.00
N VAL A 389 -12.37 20.05 5.95
CA VAL A 389 -12.44 21.09 6.99
C VAL A 389 -13.86 21.62 7.16
N LEU A 390 -14.56 21.92 6.04
CA LEU A 390 -15.95 22.37 6.09
C LEU A 390 -16.89 21.29 6.64
N CYS A 391 -16.68 20.01 6.29
CA CYS A 391 -17.47 18.90 6.83
C CYS A 391 -17.27 18.76 8.35
N LEU A 392 -16.02 18.87 8.83
CA LEU A 392 -15.74 18.87 10.28
C LEU A 392 -16.39 20.07 10.98
N ALA A 393 -16.35 21.25 10.37
CA ALA A 393 -17.01 22.44 10.90
C ALA A 393 -18.55 22.24 10.96
N PHE A 394 -19.17 21.72 9.90
CA PHE A 394 -20.60 21.42 9.88
C PHE A 394 -21.00 20.29 10.82
N ALA A 395 -20.17 19.27 10.99
CA ALA A 395 -20.35 18.22 11.99
C ALA A 395 -20.37 18.83 13.41
N TYR A 396 -19.37 19.64 13.74
CA TYR A 396 -19.29 20.32 15.03
C TYR A 396 -20.52 21.21 15.30
N LEU A 397 -20.91 22.04 14.31
CA LEU A 397 -22.09 22.89 14.41
C LEU A 397 -23.39 22.06 14.53
N SER A 398 -23.49 20.94 13.82
CA SER A 398 -24.66 20.05 13.88
C SER A 398 -24.77 19.33 15.24
N ILE A 399 -23.64 18.96 15.85
CA ILE A 399 -23.60 18.42 17.22
C ILE A 399 -24.02 19.48 18.24
N LYS A 400 -23.52 20.71 18.10
CA LYS A 400 -23.92 21.83 18.96
C LYS A 400 -25.43 22.10 18.86
N ASP A 401 -25.96 22.08 17.64
CA ASP A 401 -27.39 22.22 17.38
C ASP A 401 -28.21 21.04 17.91
N PHE A 402 -27.66 19.81 17.92
CA PHE A 402 -28.31 18.66 18.55
C PHE A 402 -28.52 18.90 20.05
N PHE A 403 -27.50 19.37 20.76
CA PHE A 403 -27.62 19.67 22.20
C PHE A 403 -28.61 20.81 22.45
N LYS A 404 -28.58 21.88 21.63
CA LYS A 404 -29.56 22.99 21.73
C LYS A 404 -30.99 22.55 21.40
N ALA A 405 -31.18 21.74 20.36
CA ALA A 405 -32.48 21.18 19.98
C ALA A 405 -33.06 20.26 21.07
N ARG A 406 -32.20 19.48 21.73
CA ARG A 406 -32.59 18.63 22.87
C ARG A 406 -32.96 19.45 24.11
N ALA A 407 -32.36 20.62 24.29
CA ALA A 407 -32.70 21.58 25.35
C ALA A 407 -33.97 22.41 25.07
N GLY A 408 -34.62 22.23 23.90
CA GLY A 408 -35.85 22.93 23.52
C GLY A 408 -35.63 24.28 22.83
N ASP A 409 -34.38 24.73 22.69
CA ASP A 409 -34.05 26.05 22.14
C ASP A 409 -33.82 25.99 20.62
N THR A 410 -34.91 25.78 19.89
CA THR A 410 -34.88 25.59 18.42
C THR A 410 -34.73 26.88 17.62
N ALA A 411 -34.86 28.04 18.27
CA ALA A 411 -34.74 29.35 17.64
C ALA A 411 -33.27 29.76 17.43
N ASP A 412 -32.40 29.40 18.38
CA ASP A 412 -31.01 29.88 18.48
C ASP A 412 -29.96 28.86 18.00
N MET A 413 -30.32 28.05 16.99
CA MET A 413 -29.40 27.09 16.37
C MET A 413 -28.30 27.79 15.58
N ALA A 414 -27.05 27.34 15.69
CA ALA A 414 -25.88 27.92 15.04
C ALA A 414 -25.90 27.75 13.51
N LEU A 415 -26.59 26.73 12.98
CA LEU A 415 -26.85 26.58 11.53
C LEU A 415 -28.15 27.27 11.08
N ASN A 416 -28.87 28.00 11.95
CA ASN A 416 -29.94 28.87 11.48
C ASN A 416 -29.33 30.12 10.83
N LEU A 417 -29.94 30.55 9.72
CA LEU A 417 -29.51 31.75 9.03
C LEU A 417 -29.69 32.98 9.95
N PRO A 418 -28.65 33.80 10.19
CA PRO A 418 -28.72 34.98 11.05
C PRO A 418 -29.89 35.88 10.65
N GLU A 419 -30.64 36.41 11.64
CA GLU A 419 -31.83 37.21 11.36
C GLU A 419 -31.57 38.40 10.42
N GLY A 420 -30.36 38.98 10.47
CA GLY A 420 -29.94 40.08 9.58
C GLY A 420 -29.86 39.68 8.10
N ILE A 421 -29.39 38.47 7.79
CA ILE A 421 -29.35 37.95 6.42
C ILE A 421 -30.76 37.58 5.97
N ARG A 422 -31.56 36.94 6.86
CA ARG A 422 -32.96 36.61 6.59
C ARG A 422 -33.81 37.85 6.29
N LYS A 423 -33.62 38.95 7.03
CA LYS A 423 -34.30 40.24 6.79
C LYS A 423 -33.84 40.92 5.50
N ARG A 424 -32.55 40.87 5.15
CA ARG A 424 -32.03 41.42 3.88
C ARG A 424 -32.55 40.64 2.66
N ILE A 425 -32.55 39.32 2.73
CA ILE A 425 -33.11 38.46 1.68
C ILE A 425 -34.62 38.72 1.52
N ASN A 426 -35.37 38.79 2.63
CA ASN A 426 -36.80 39.10 2.58
C ASN A 426 -37.12 40.52 2.06
N LYS A 427 -36.21 41.49 2.26
CA LYS A 427 -36.36 42.85 1.72
C LYS A 427 -36.12 42.87 0.20
N THR A 428 -35.07 42.21 -0.28
CA THR A 428 -34.80 42.04 -1.73
C THR A 428 -35.86 41.20 -2.45
N ILE A 429 -36.52 40.27 -1.75
CA ILE A 429 -37.64 39.48 -2.29
C ILE A 429 -38.94 40.30 -2.38
N ARG A 430 -39.21 41.20 -1.41
CA ARG A 430 -40.37 42.12 -1.47
C ARG A 430 -40.19 43.23 -2.51
N GLU A 431 -38.96 43.62 -2.78
CA GLU A 431 -38.62 44.60 -3.84
C GLU A 431 -38.40 43.88 -5.19
N GLY A 432 -39.49 43.35 -5.75
CA GLY A 432 -39.69 43.27 -7.21
C GLY A 432 -38.62 42.57 -8.09
N SER A 433 -37.92 41.53 -7.61
CA SER A 433 -37.16 40.69 -8.54
C SER A 433 -38.13 39.84 -9.38
N ARG A 434 -38.18 40.08 -10.70
CA ARG A 434 -39.01 39.31 -11.64
C ARG A 434 -38.74 37.82 -11.45
N VAL A 435 -39.79 37.02 -11.28
CA VAL A 435 -39.77 35.57 -11.03
C VAL A 435 -38.84 34.83 -12.02
N THR A 436 -38.76 35.29 -13.26
CA THR A 436 -37.88 34.76 -14.31
C THR A 436 -36.38 34.88 -14.01
N ARG A 437 -35.93 35.95 -13.34
CA ARG A 437 -34.51 36.14 -12.97
C ARG A 437 -34.06 35.13 -11.93
N TYR A 438 -34.99 34.67 -11.10
CA TYR A 438 -34.74 33.69 -10.06
C TYR A 438 -34.58 32.27 -10.64
N TYR A 439 -35.40 31.90 -11.63
CA TYR A 439 -35.25 30.63 -12.36
C TYR A 439 -33.90 30.53 -13.09
N TRP A 440 -33.49 31.61 -13.73
CA TRP A 440 -32.16 31.70 -14.35
C TRP A 440 -31.04 31.69 -13.32
N GLY A 441 -31.24 32.31 -12.16
CA GLY A 441 -30.31 32.21 -11.04
C GLY A 441 -30.07 30.76 -10.61
N ALA A 442 -31.15 29.99 -10.41
CA ALA A 442 -31.05 28.58 -10.05
C ALA A 442 -30.32 27.74 -11.11
N PHE A 443 -30.58 27.98 -12.39
CA PHE A 443 -29.88 27.32 -13.49
C PHE A 443 -28.37 27.60 -13.48
N VAL A 444 -27.98 28.88 -13.40
CA VAL A 444 -26.57 29.28 -13.39
C VAL A 444 -25.87 28.76 -12.15
N THR A 445 -26.54 28.81 -10.98
CA THR A 445 -25.98 28.26 -9.75
C THR A 445 -25.78 26.74 -9.86
N GLY A 446 -26.72 26.00 -10.44
CA GLY A 446 -26.55 24.56 -10.71
C GLY A 446 -25.36 24.29 -11.62
N LEU A 447 -25.22 25.03 -12.72
CA LEU A 447 -24.11 24.91 -13.66
C LEU A 447 -22.75 25.20 -12.99
N LEU A 448 -22.63 26.28 -12.21
CA LEU A 448 -21.39 26.64 -11.52
C LEU A 448 -21.00 25.63 -10.45
N ILE A 449 -21.97 25.14 -9.67
CA ILE A 449 -21.71 24.14 -8.64
C ILE A 449 -21.25 22.83 -9.28
N SER A 450 -21.86 22.40 -10.39
CA SER A 450 -21.42 21.18 -11.09
C SER A 450 -20.02 21.27 -11.67
N LEU A 451 -19.58 22.45 -12.12
CA LEU A 451 -18.20 22.65 -12.55
C LEU A 451 -17.21 22.52 -11.38
N LEU A 452 -17.60 22.95 -10.19
CA LEU A 452 -16.80 22.76 -8.97
C LEU A 452 -16.83 21.30 -8.51
N GLU A 453 -17.99 20.65 -8.59
CA GLU A 453 -18.20 19.25 -8.21
C GLU A 453 -17.40 18.29 -9.08
N PHE A 454 -17.28 18.60 -10.37
CA PHE A 454 -16.43 17.87 -11.31
C PHE A 454 -14.97 17.77 -10.86
N ALA A 455 -14.47 18.71 -10.06
CA ALA A 455 -13.12 18.61 -9.49
C ALA A 455 -13.00 17.47 -8.47
N CYS A 456 -14.08 17.13 -7.76
CA CYS A 456 -14.15 15.99 -6.83
C CYS A 456 -14.46 14.67 -7.57
N THR A 457 -15.41 14.69 -8.51
CA THR A 457 -16.01 13.48 -9.12
C THR A 457 -15.40 13.11 -10.47
N GLY A 458 -14.71 14.06 -11.11
CA GLY A 458 -14.07 13.90 -12.41
C GLY A 458 -13.07 12.74 -12.44
N GLN A 459 -12.49 12.37 -11.29
CA GLN A 459 -11.57 11.23 -11.18
C GLN A 459 -12.26 9.89 -11.41
N MET A 460 -13.56 9.76 -11.09
CA MET A 460 -14.36 8.56 -11.36
C MET A 460 -15.08 8.67 -12.71
N TYR A 461 -15.62 9.87 -13.01
CA TYR A 461 -16.38 10.15 -14.22
C TYR A 461 -15.55 9.98 -15.51
N LEU A 462 -14.28 10.42 -15.51
CA LEU A 462 -13.44 10.40 -16.71
C LEU A 462 -12.97 9.01 -17.15
N PRO A 463 -12.38 8.17 -16.27
CA PRO A 463 -12.02 6.79 -16.63
C PRO A 463 -13.21 5.97 -17.11
N MET A 464 -14.41 6.27 -16.62
CA MET A 464 -15.63 5.59 -17.04
C MET A 464 -16.05 5.97 -18.47
N ILE A 465 -15.99 7.25 -18.81
CA ILE A 465 -16.31 7.72 -20.17
C ILE A 465 -15.27 7.24 -21.17
N THR A 466 -13.98 7.27 -20.83
CA THR A 466 -12.91 6.78 -21.71
C THR A 466 -13.06 5.28 -21.97
N SER A 467 -13.33 4.51 -20.91
CA SER A 467 -13.59 3.07 -21.00
C SER A 467 -14.81 2.76 -21.89
N MET A 468 -15.85 3.59 -21.86
CA MET A 468 -17.05 3.42 -22.70
C MET A 468 -16.77 3.71 -24.18
N ILE A 469 -15.97 4.74 -24.49
CA ILE A 469 -15.61 5.10 -25.88
C ILE A 469 -14.71 4.03 -26.52
N SER A 470 -13.93 3.31 -25.72
CA SER A 470 -13.04 2.24 -26.18
C SER A 470 -13.75 0.93 -26.55
N MET A 471 -15.04 0.75 -26.19
CA MET A 471 -15.79 -0.47 -26.54
C MET A 471 -16.37 -0.39 -27.96
N ASP A 472 -15.96 -1.30 -28.84
CA ASP A 472 -16.35 -1.32 -30.26
C ASP A 472 -17.87 -1.42 -30.50
N SER A 473 -18.62 -2.03 -29.58
CA SER A 473 -20.08 -2.20 -29.68
C SER A 473 -20.89 -0.92 -29.39
N MET A 474 -20.25 0.11 -28.83
CA MET A 474 -20.90 1.33 -28.32
C MET A 474 -20.55 2.60 -29.12
N ARG A 475 -19.64 2.50 -30.12
CA ARG A 475 -19.11 3.62 -30.91
C ARG A 475 -20.17 4.49 -31.61
N GLY A 476 -21.36 3.96 -31.88
CA GLY A 476 -22.50 4.71 -32.47
C GLY A 476 -23.51 5.29 -31.46
N GLN A 477 -23.46 4.88 -30.19
CA GLN A 477 -24.44 5.26 -29.15
C GLN A 477 -23.80 5.93 -27.93
N GLY A 478 -22.51 6.28 -27.96
CA GLY A 478 -21.79 6.86 -26.82
C GLY A 478 -22.47 8.10 -26.22
N ILE A 479 -23.08 8.97 -27.04
CA ILE A 479 -23.83 10.15 -26.56
C ILE A 479 -25.11 9.75 -25.82
N LEU A 480 -25.79 8.69 -26.25
CA LEU A 480 -27.00 8.19 -25.60
C LEU A 480 -26.67 7.59 -24.23
N TRP A 481 -25.61 6.78 -24.16
CA TRP A 481 -25.15 6.18 -22.92
C TRP A 481 -24.59 7.21 -21.94
N LEU A 482 -23.89 8.23 -22.44
CA LEU A 482 -23.50 9.38 -21.65
C LEU A 482 -24.73 10.10 -21.07
N GLY A 483 -25.78 10.29 -21.87
CA GLY A 483 -27.04 10.86 -21.40
C GLY A 483 -27.69 10.01 -20.31
N LEU A 484 -27.70 8.68 -20.45
CA LEU A 484 -28.25 7.76 -19.45
C LEU A 484 -27.44 7.74 -18.15
N TYR A 485 -26.11 7.77 -18.23
CA TYR A 485 -25.24 7.92 -17.07
C TYR A 485 -25.56 9.20 -16.31
N ASN A 486 -25.61 10.33 -17.02
CA ASN A 486 -25.92 11.64 -16.45
C ASN A 486 -27.32 11.70 -15.86
N LEU A 487 -28.27 10.94 -16.44
CA LEU A 487 -29.61 10.80 -15.90
C LEU A 487 -29.59 10.05 -14.56
N MET A 488 -28.84 8.95 -14.45
CA MET A 488 -28.68 8.22 -13.19
C MET A 488 -27.99 9.07 -12.12
N PHE A 489 -26.99 9.85 -12.51
CA PHE A 489 -26.29 10.80 -11.63
C PHE A 489 -27.22 11.84 -11.00
N ILE A 490 -28.19 12.39 -11.74
CA ILE A 490 -29.12 13.40 -11.19
C ILE A 490 -30.29 12.81 -10.40
N ILE A 491 -30.52 11.48 -10.44
CA ILE A 491 -31.67 10.87 -9.74
C ILE A 491 -31.70 11.19 -8.24
N PRO A 492 -30.60 11.03 -7.47
CA PRO A 492 -30.59 11.38 -6.05
C PRO A 492 -31.01 12.83 -5.79
N LEU A 493 -30.52 13.77 -6.62
CA LEU A 493 -30.89 15.18 -6.54
C LEU A 493 -32.38 15.41 -6.83
N VAL A 494 -32.92 14.75 -7.87
CA VAL A 494 -34.35 14.80 -8.22
C VAL A 494 -35.20 14.23 -7.07
N VAL A 495 -34.80 13.11 -6.47
CA VAL A 495 -35.51 12.51 -5.34
C VAL A 495 -35.58 13.48 -4.17
N VAL A 496 -34.47 14.10 -3.77
CA VAL A 496 -34.45 15.06 -2.66
C VAL A 496 -35.28 16.29 -2.99
N PHE A 497 -35.21 16.78 -4.22
CA PHE A 497 -36.04 17.88 -4.69
C PHE A 497 -37.55 17.58 -4.60
N VAL A 498 -37.97 16.39 -5.04
CA VAL A 498 -39.37 15.94 -4.95
C VAL A 498 -39.81 15.82 -3.49
N LEU A 499 -38.94 15.26 -2.62
CA LEU A 499 -39.20 15.21 -1.18
C LEU A 499 -39.33 16.60 -0.56
N ALA A 500 -38.49 17.56 -0.96
CA ALA A 500 -38.57 18.95 -0.50
C ALA A 500 -39.86 19.64 -0.98
N TYR A 501 -40.32 19.36 -2.20
CA TYR A 501 -41.59 19.86 -2.72
C TYR A 501 -42.78 19.36 -1.90
N PHE A 502 -42.88 18.06 -1.64
CA PHE A 502 -43.94 17.50 -0.79
C PHE A 502 -43.80 17.94 0.67
N GLY A 503 -42.57 18.08 1.16
CA GLY A 503 -42.29 18.42 2.54
C GLY A 503 -42.55 19.86 2.92
N THR A 504 -42.28 20.81 2.03
CA THR A 504 -42.61 22.23 2.22
C THR A 504 -44.11 22.50 2.07
N THR A 505 -44.84 21.61 1.39
CA THR A 505 -46.30 21.72 1.21
C THR A 505 -47.07 21.15 2.39
N SER A 506 -46.49 20.21 3.15
CA SER A 506 -47.13 19.58 4.31
C SER A 506 -46.82 20.26 5.64
N LYS A 507 -47.84 20.86 6.27
CA LYS A 507 -47.77 21.36 7.66
C LYS A 507 -47.42 20.25 8.66
N GLN A 508 -47.82 19.01 8.38
CA GLN A 508 -47.54 17.85 9.22
C GLN A 508 -46.08 17.44 9.16
N LEU A 509 -45.44 17.51 7.98
CA LEU A 509 -44.02 17.18 7.85
C LEU A 509 -43.14 18.23 8.54
N THR A 510 -43.50 19.51 8.42
CA THR A 510 -42.81 20.58 9.16
C THR A 510 -42.93 20.40 10.68
N ALA A 511 -44.10 19.95 11.17
CA ALA A 511 -44.29 19.61 12.58
C ALA A 511 -43.50 18.37 13.00
N PHE A 512 -43.41 17.35 12.14
CA PHE A 512 -42.60 16.14 12.35
C PHE A 512 -41.10 16.46 12.45
N PHE A 513 -40.58 17.27 11.54
CA PHE A 513 -39.18 17.73 11.55
C PHE A 513 -38.87 18.59 12.78
N LYS A 514 -39.80 19.44 13.24
CA LYS A 514 -39.63 20.17 14.50
C LYS A 514 -39.61 19.23 15.71
N LYS A 515 -40.49 18.23 15.73
CA LYS A 515 -40.57 17.24 16.83
C LYS A 515 -39.32 16.36 16.90
N HIS A 516 -38.72 16.03 15.76
CA HIS A 516 -37.52 15.20 15.65
C HIS A 516 -36.27 16.00 15.30
N ALA A 517 -36.25 17.32 15.55
CA ALA A 517 -35.17 18.20 15.15
C ALA A 517 -33.82 17.74 15.72
N ALA A 518 -33.81 17.25 16.97
CA ALA A 518 -32.62 16.67 17.58
C ALA A 518 -32.13 15.42 16.80
N ALA A 519 -33.00 14.45 16.52
CA ALA A 519 -32.62 13.25 15.78
C ALA A 519 -32.09 13.56 14.36
N VAL A 520 -32.72 14.53 13.69
CA VAL A 520 -32.28 14.98 12.36
C VAL A 520 -30.92 15.66 12.41
N LYS A 521 -30.65 16.51 13.41
CA LYS A 521 -29.35 17.17 13.60
C LYS A 521 -28.24 16.16 13.94
N LEU A 522 -28.56 15.13 14.73
CA LEU A 522 -27.63 14.05 15.02
C LEU A 522 -27.32 13.23 13.76
N GLY A 523 -28.33 12.88 12.96
CA GLY A 523 -28.13 12.20 11.68
C GLY A 523 -27.26 13.01 10.71
N LEU A 524 -27.50 14.31 10.61
CA LEU A 524 -26.69 15.21 9.79
C LEU A 524 -25.23 15.27 10.27
N ALA A 525 -25.01 15.31 11.59
CA ALA A 525 -23.67 15.27 12.16
C ALA A 525 -22.93 13.97 11.83
N LEU A 526 -23.59 12.82 11.96
CA LEU A 526 -23.01 11.52 11.64
C LEU A 526 -22.62 11.41 10.16
N ILE A 527 -23.48 11.91 9.26
CA ILE A 527 -23.19 11.95 7.81
C ILE A 527 -21.94 12.80 7.55
N TYR A 528 -21.87 14.02 8.10
CA TYR A 528 -20.69 14.88 7.90
C TYR A 528 -19.40 14.30 8.50
N ILE A 529 -19.49 13.58 9.63
CA ILE A 529 -18.34 12.88 10.23
C ILE A 529 -17.87 11.75 9.32
N ALA A 530 -18.77 10.89 8.87
CA ALA A 530 -18.44 9.79 7.96
C ALA A 530 -17.78 10.33 6.68
N LEU A 531 -18.30 11.44 6.16
CA LEU A 531 -17.77 12.11 4.98
C LEU A 531 -16.38 12.71 5.20
N ALA A 532 -16.18 13.37 6.34
CA ALA A 532 -14.89 13.94 6.70
C ALA A 532 -13.84 12.84 6.88
N ILE A 533 -14.18 11.72 7.54
CA ILE A 533 -13.28 10.57 7.71
C ILE A 533 -12.90 10.00 6.34
N PHE A 534 -13.87 9.77 5.45
CA PHE A 534 -13.62 9.27 4.11
C PHE A 534 -12.65 10.17 3.33
N LEU A 535 -12.89 11.49 3.33
CA LEU A 535 -12.00 12.44 2.66
C LEU A 535 -10.60 12.50 3.29
N ILE A 536 -10.50 12.40 4.62
CA ILE A 536 -9.20 12.39 5.31
C ILE A 536 -8.42 11.12 4.97
N VAL A 537 -9.06 9.95 4.92
CA VAL A 537 -8.41 8.70 4.54
C VAL A 537 -7.91 8.77 3.09
N ASP A 538 -8.72 9.25 2.14
CA ASP A 538 -8.26 9.47 0.75
C ASP A 538 -7.06 10.42 0.67
N ILE A 539 -7.05 11.50 1.48
CA ILE A 539 -5.92 12.43 1.55
C ILE A 539 -4.67 11.74 2.12
N LEU A 540 -4.79 10.99 3.22
CA LEU A 540 -3.65 10.32 3.88
C LEU A 540 -3.02 9.25 2.98
N GLN A 541 -3.84 8.49 2.26
CA GLN A 541 -3.38 7.50 1.28
C GLN A 541 -2.59 8.16 0.15
N ARG A 542 -3.03 9.32 -0.36
CA ARG A 542 -2.29 10.09 -1.38
C ARG A 542 -0.91 10.57 -0.91
N PHE A 543 -0.71 10.71 0.40
CA PHE A 543 0.58 11.07 1.00
C PHE A 543 1.40 9.85 1.45
N GLY A 544 0.90 8.62 1.27
CA GLY A 544 1.60 7.39 1.66
C GLY A 544 1.72 7.19 3.18
N ILE A 545 0.84 7.80 3.97
CA ILE A 545 0.87 7.77 5.43
C ILE A 545 -0.06 6.67 6.00
N ALA A 546 -1.02 6.20 5.20
CA ALA A 546 -2.08 5.28 5.63
C ALA A 546 -2.34 4.18 4.60
#